data_AF-A0AAW4L5X9-F1
#
_entry.id   AF-A0AAW4L5X9-F1
#
_cell.length_a   1.000
_cell.length_b   1.000
_cell.length_c   1.000
_cell.angle_alpha   90.00
_cell.angle_beta   90.00
_cell.angle_gamma   90.00
#
_symmetry.space_group_name_H-M   'P 1'
#
loop_
_entity.id
_entity.type
_entity.pdbx_description
1 polymer ?
#
loop_
_entity_poly.entity_id
_entity_poly.type
_entity_poly.pdbx_seq_one_letter_code
_entity_poly.pdbx_strand_id
1 'polypeptide(L)'
;MAVSIGVSVAAENCRVCHQVAVTGVHRSLACLDCHVSESATVADPAAAGADSPCVRCHKKFGELFNRDMATRAPEQAFVTRSYAKVDRRFFEKNCTGCHLKSCLDCHEGGGHDLRKPVTERCLSCHKGYYVGWDYAGRAPREDSLRYQRGRSAGGDYYLTMRPDIHFEKGLSCGDCHSMQSLAIGKRSAKGCLDCHKVSAGPVEHRIKAHLEKLECYACHSAWAPQEYGTFYLRFTESLSRDDFWLKGGDTPSEYLKSAYLRKQDEPPLGLNSRGMVSPIRPQFIAYYTHIRREQVVGNENRLLAAEWKAFFPHTIRRGTLLCDSCHDAASRFLLESRNARIYRLAEDGMGLESFWDRRGQRVANGSFLPEERVKRLMDRGPTFQKGYIERWQLFSNRAGGSSSP
;
A
#
# COMPACT_ATOMS: atom_id res chain seq x y z
N MET A 1 45.41 -51.70 12.52
CA MET A 1 45.16 -50.51 13.36
C MET A 1 44.07 -49.70 12.69
N ALA A 2 42.84 -49.78 13.22
CA ALA A 2 41.70 -49.03 12.74
C ALA A 2 41.72 -47.64 13.38
N VAL A 3 41.70 -46.58 12.57
CA VAL A 3 41.47 -45.21 13.02
C VAL A 3 39.96 -44.99 12.99
N SER A 4 39.32 -45.09 14.16
CA SER A 4 37.96 -44.59 14.35
C SER A 4 38.00 -43.07 14.38
N ILE A 5 37.43 -42.46 13.34
CA ILE A 5 37.08 -41.04 13.33
C ILE A 5 35.86 -40.91 14.25
N GLY A 6 36.02 -40.17 15.35
CA GLY A 6 35.00 -39.98 16.38
C GLY A 6 33.73 -39.36 15.81
N VAL A 7 32.67 -40.15 15.78
CA VAL A 7 31.29 -39.69 15.64
C VAL A 7 30.74 -39.44 17.04
N SER A 8 30.02 -38.31 17.17
CA SER A 8 28.98 -38.00 18.18
C SER A 8 29.32 -37.99 19.66
N VAL A 9 29.73 -36.85 20.24
CA VAL A 9 29.39 -36.48 21.63
C VAL A 9 29.44 -34.94 21.82
N ALA A 10 28.48 -34.17 21.33
CA ALA A 10 28.20 -32.77 21.80
C ALA A 10 26.92 -32.15 21.18
N ALA A 11 25.96 -32.95 20.74
CA ALA A 11 24.66 -32.42 20.31
C ALA A 11 23.60 -33.22 21.08
N GLU A 12 22.87 -32.57 22.01
CA GLU A 12 21.46 -32.86 22.37
C GLU A 12 21.00 -32.37 23.78
N ASN A 13 21.81 -31.68 24.59
CA ASN A 13 21.33 -31.21 25.91
C ASN A 13 20.39 -29.98 25.86
N CYS A 14 20.38 -29.21 24.77
CA CYS A 14 19.54 -28.02 24.66
C CYS A 14 18.04 -28.36 24.76
N ARG A 15 17.58 -29.45 24.12
CA ARG A 15 16.16 -29.83 24.13
C ARG A 15 15.72 -30.37 25.49
N VAL A 16 16.64 -31.01 26.23
CA VAL A 16 16.40 -31.50 27.59
C VAL A 16 16.28 -30.35 28.58
N CYS A 17 17.16 -29.34 28.49
CA CYS A 17 17.13 -28.21 29.41
C CYS A 17 16.01 -27.21 29.07
N HIS A 18 15.86 -26.85 27.79
CA HIS A 18 14.90 -25.83 27.35
C HIS A 18 13.49 -26.37 27.09
N GLN A 19 13.29 -27.69 27.06
CA GLN A 19 11.99 -28.32 26.83
C GLN A 19 11.29 -27.78 25.56
N VAL A 20 12.06 -27.58 24.50
CA VAL A 20 11.59 -27.07 23.20
C VAL A 20 11.54 -28.16 22.15
N ALA A 21 10.45 -28.19 21.37
CA ALA A 21 10.34 -28.99 20.17
C ALA A 21 10.57 -28.12 18.94
N VAL A 22 11.40 -28.60 18.00
CA VAL A 22 11.58 -27.96 16.69
C VAL A 22 10.80 -28.74 15.65
N THR A 23 9.90 -28.07 14.94
CA THR A 23 9.02 -28.67 13.93
C THR A 23 9.19 -27.99 12.57
N GLY A 24 8.47 -28.47 11.56
CA GLY A 24 8.52 -27.92 10.21
C GLY A 24 9.79 -28.26 9.43
N VAL A 25 10.18 -27.37 8.53
CA VAL A 25 11.26 -27.61 7.53
C VAL A 25 12.66 -27.63 8.13
N HIS A 26 12.85 -27.10 9.34
CA HIS A 26 14.12 -27.04 10.04
C HIS A 26 14.23 -28.07 11.19
N ARG A 27 13.29 -29.01 11.32
CA ARG A 27 13.24 -30.01 12.42
C ARG A 27 14.51 -30.84 12.59
N SER A 28 15.27 -31.03 11.50
CA SER A 28 16.50 -31.81 11.47
C SER A 28 17.76 -31.00 11.75
N LEU A 29 17.65 -29.67 11.89
CA LEU A 29 18.80 -28.84 12.28
C LEU A 29 19.12 -29.01 13.76
N ALA A 30 20.41 -29.00 14.08
CA ALA A 30 20.88 -28.92 15.45
C ALA A 30 20.59 -27.53 16.02
N CYS A 31 20.39 -27.43 17.33
CA CYS A 31 20.10 -26.13 17.97
C CYS A 31 21.20 -25.10 17.68
N LEU A 32 22.46 -25.52 17.66
CA LEU A 32 23.61 -24.66 17.43
C LEU A 32 23.75 -24.19 15.96
N ASP A 33 23.08 -24.84 15.00
CA ASP A 33 23.05 -24.35 13.61
C ASP A 33 22.37 -22.97 13.53
N CYS A 34 21.37 -22.74 14.41
CA CYS A 34 20.67 -21.48 14.54
C CYS A 34 21.29 -20.61 15.65
N HIS A 35 21.61 -21.21 16.80
CA HIS A 35 22.07 -20.48 17.98
C HIS A 35 23.58 -20.29 18.06
N VAL A 36 24.31 -20.62 16.99
CA VAL A 36 25.75 -20.40 16.76
C VAL A 36 26.67 -21.33 17.55
N SER A 37 26.70 -21.26 18.88
CA SER A 37 27.59 -22.08 19.73
C SER A 37 27.18 -22.03 21.20
N GLU A 38 27.58 -23.02 22.01
CA GLU A 38 27.25 -23.04 23.44
C GLU A 38 27.88 -21.85 24.20
N SER A 39 29.14 -21.51 23.92
CA SER A 39 29.87 -20.41 24.59
C SER A 39 29.42 -19.01 24.17
N ALA A 40 28.76 -18.88 23.02
CA ALA A 40 28.27 -17.61 22.47
C ALA A 40 26.88 -17.79 21.85
N THR A 41 25.95 -18.32 22.65
CA THR A 41 24.59 -18.63 22.19
C THR A 41 23.84 -17.35 21.84
N VAL A 42 23.28 -17.25 20.64
CA VAL A 42 22.44 -16.12 20.22
C VAL A 42 21.00 -16.35 20.68
N ALA A 43 20.40 -15.41 21.40
CA ALA A 43 19.02 -15.55 21.90
C ALA A 43 17.96 -15.49 20.78
N ASP A 44 18.09 -14.54 19.84
CA ASP A 44 17.20 -14.41 18.67
C ASP A 44 18.00 -14.54 17.36
N PRO A 45 18.07 -15.75 16.77
CA PRO A 45 18.80 -15.95 15.52
C PRO A 45 18.11 -15.31 14.31
N ALA A 46 16.83 -14.93 14.43
CA ALA A 46 16.05 -14.32 13.36
C ALA A 46 16.11 -12.78 13.37
N ALA A 47 16.72 -12.17 14.39
CA ALA A 47 16.87 -10.73 14.51
C ALA A 47 17.56 -10.12 13.27
N ALA A 48 17.15 -8.90 12.91
CA ALA A 48 17.69 -8.17 11.78
C ALA A 48 19.21 -7.96 11.89
N GLY A 49 19.91 -8.24 10.79
CA GLY A 49 21.34 -7.98 10.67
C GLY A 49 21.99 -8.86 9.61
N ALA A 50 23.07 -8.37 9.02
CA ALA A 50 23.88 -9.13 8.08
C ALA A 50 24.53 -10.37 8.72
N ASP A 51 24.68 -10.36 10.05
CA ASP A 51 25.25 -11.45 10.84
C ASP A 51 24.21 -12.46 11.34
N SER A 52 22.93 -12.30 10.97
CA SER A 52 21.87 -13.25 11.36
C SER A 52 22.27 -14.68 10.98
N PRO A 53 22.23 -15.64 11.93
CA PRO A 53 22.49 -17.05 11.62
C PRO A 53 21.67 -17.59 10.45
N CYS A 54 20.44 -17.10 10.25
CA CYS A 54 19.60 -17.48 9.12
C CYS A 54 20.27 -17.20 7.76
N VAL A 55 20.98 -16.08 7.62
CA VAL A 55 21.57 -15.69 6.32
C VAL A 55 22.82 -16.50 5.97
N ARG A 56 23.39 -17.28 6.90
CA ARG A 56 24.49 -18.23 6.60
C ARG A 56 24.06 -19.28 5.60
N CYS A 57 22.83 -19.80 5.76
CA CYS A 57 22.21 -20.72 4.80
C CYS A 57 21.38 -19.97 3.75
N HIS A 58 20.70 -18.90 4.14
CA HIS A 58 19.83 -18.10 3.26
C HIS A 58 20.51 -16.85 2.68
N LYS A 59 21.74 -16.98 2.20
CA LYS A 59 22.62 -15.87 1.77
C LYS A 59 21.95 -14.85 0.85
N LYS A 60 21.10 -15.32 -0.08
CA LYS A 60 20.37 -14.47 -1.03
C LYS A 60 19.39 -13.46 -0.40
N PHE A 61 19.11 -13.58 0.90
CA PHE A 61 18.21 -12.69 1.63
C PHE A 61 18.95 -11.75 2.61
N GLY A 62 20.29 -11.76 2.66
CA GLY A 62 21.07 -10.93 3.58
C GLY A 62 20.82 -9.43 3.45
N GLU A 63 20.52 -8.97 2.24
CA GLU A 63 20.23 -7.56 1.95
C GLU A 63 18.81 -7.12 2.33
N LEU A 64 17.93 -8.03 2.77
CA LEU A 64 16.52 -7.70 3.01
C LEU A 64 16.35 -6.58 4.06
N PHE A 65 17.16 -6.59 5.11
CA PHE A 65 17.13 -5.60 6.18
C PHE A 65 17.76 -4.24 5.78
N ASN A 66 18.37 -4.15 4.60
CA ASN A 66 18.88 -2.90 4.03
C ASN A 66 17.88 -2.25 3.05
N ARG A 67 16.70 -2.86 2.85
CA ARG A 67 15.67 -2.38 1.92
C ARG A 67 14.64 -1.49 2.60
N ASP A 68 13.83 -0.81 1.78
CA ASP A 68 12.82 0.17 2.21
C ASP A 68 11.89 -0.32 3.32
N MET A 69 11.51 -1.61 3.34
CA MET A 69 10.62 -2.16 4.39
C MET A 69 11.28 -2.19 5.78
N ALA A 70 12.61 -2.24 5.84
CA ALA A 70 13.38 -2.20 7.08
C ALA A 70 13.88 -0.78 7.39
N THR A 71 14.49 -0.11 6.41
CA THR A 71 15.12 1.20 6.61
C THR A 71 14.10 2.34 6.62
N ARG A 72 13.01 2.22 5.86
CA ARG A 72 11.99 3.27 5.68
C ARG A 72 12.58 4.62 5.27
N ALA A 73 13.68 4.59 4.53
CA ALA A 73 14.37 5.79 4.07
C ALA A 73 13.43 6.76 3.31
N PRO A 74 12.52 6.31 2.43
CA PRO A 74 11.58 7.20 1.75
C PRO A 74 10.61 7.90 2.71
N GLU A 75 10.06 7.19 3.70
CA GLU A 75 9.15 7.74 4.71
C GLU A 75 9.87 8.73 5.63
N GLN A 76 11.08 8.38 6.08
CA GLN A 76 11.92 9.27 6.88
C GLN A 76 12.22 10.57 6.12
N ALA A 77 12.70 10.46 4.88
CA ALA A 77 12.97 11.61 4.03
C ALA A 77 11.72 12.48 3.77
N PHE A 78 10.53 11.87 3.72
CA PHE A 78 9.26 12.60 3.64
C PHE A 78 8.97 13.36 4.92
N VAL A 79 9.03 12.71 6.08
CA VAL A 79 8.79 13.37 7.36
C VAL A 79 9.80 14.50 7.59
N THR A 80 11.08 14.29 7.31
CA THR A 80 12.14 15.32 7.44
C THR A 80 11.81 16.60 6.66
N ARG A 81 11.25 16.49 5.45
CA ARG A 81 10.91 17.65 4.62
C ARG A 81 9.51 18.24 4.88
N SER A 82 8.65 17.54 5.62
CA SER A 82 7.26 17.94 5.91
C SER A 82 7.03 18.13 7.41
N TYR A 83 6.54 17.10 8.11
CA TYR A 83 6.15 17.14 9.52
C TYR A 83 7.29 17.51 10.47
N ALA A 84 8.53 17.16 10.16
CA ALA A 84 9.69 17.51 10.99
C ALA A 84 9.95 19.03 11.08
N LYS A 85 9.37 19.82 10.17
CA LYS A 85 9.41 21.28 10.22
C LYS A 85 8.57 21.85 11.37
N VAL A 86 7.57 21.10 11.85
CA VAL A 86 6.69 21.51 12.96
C VAL A 86 6.91 20.68 14.23
N ASP A 87 7.35 19.42 14.09
CA ASP A 87 7.82 18.59 15.21
C ASP A 87 8.96 17.67 14.74
N ARG A 88 10.20 17.98 15.16
CA ARG A 88 11.40 17.21 14.79
C ARG A 88 11.31 15.74 15.19
N ARG A 89 10.49 15.39 16.18
CA ARG A 89 10.31 14.01 16.69
C ARG A 89 9.06 13.33 16.12
N PHE A 90 8.41 13.92 15.12
CA PHE A 90 7.16 13.39 14.55
C PHE A 90 7.28 11.93 14.10
N PHE A 91 8.39 11.56 13.43
CA PHE A 91 8.60 10.19 12.95
C PHE A 91 8.65 9.19 14.11
N GLU A 92 9.44 9.48 15.15
CA GLU A 92 9.57 8.64 16.34
C GLU A 92 8.22 8.41 17.04
N LYS A 93 7.37 9.43 17.07
CA LYS A 93 6.08 9.39 17.77
C LYS A 93 4.98 8.69 16.97
N ASN A 94 4.96 8.88 15.65
CA ASN A 94 3.80 8.50 14.82
C ASN A 94 4.04 7.34 13.86
N CYS A 95 5.29 6.85 13.74
CA CYS A 95 5.67 5.90 12.69
C CYS A 95 6.28 4.59 13.20
N THR A 96 5.98 4.08 14.40
CA THR A 96 6.75 2.96 15.01
C THR A 96 6.25 1.53 14.71
N GLY A 97 5.19 1.34 13.93
CA GLY A 97 4.43 0.08 13.92
C GLY A 97 4.64 -0.90 12.75
N CYS A 98 5.46 -0.63 11.74
CA CYS A 98 5.41 -1.39 10.47
C CYS A 98 6.78 -1.70 9.81
N HIS A 99 7.90 -1.59 10.51
CA HIS A 99 9.21 -1.89 9.91
C HIS A 99 9.72 -3.29 10.25
N LEU A 100 10.37 -3.90 9.26
CA LEU A 100 10.99 -5.22 9.35
C LEU A 100 12.18 -5.20 10.33
N LYS A 101 12.11 -6.00 11.38
CA LYS A 101 13.12 -6.20 12.44
C LYS A 101 13.58 -7.65 12.59
N SER A 102 12.85 -8.61 12.03
CA SER A 102 13.16 -10.04 12.18
C SER A 102 12.64 -10.85 10.99
N CYS A 103 13.27 -11.98 10.68
CA CYS A 103 12.73 -12.94 9.72
C CYS A 103 11.34 -13.46 10.17
N LEU A 104 11.07 -13.48 11.47
CA LEU A 104 9.78 -13.87 12.07
C LEU A 104 8.67 -12.82 11.86
N ASP A 105 9.00 -11.63 11.35
CA ASP A 105 7.98 -10.66 10.97
C ASP A 105 7.15 -11.13 9.78
N CYS A 106 7.68 -12.04 8.96
CA CYS A 106 6.94 -12.67 7.87
C CYS A 106 6.69 -14.16 8.11
N HIS A 107 7.64 -14.87 8.73
CA HIS A 107 7.50 -16.29 9.00
C HIS A 107 6.67 -16.55 10.26
N GLU A 108 5.64 -17.38 10.12
CA GLU A 108 4.74 -17.74 11.22
C GLU A 108 5.27 -18.92 12.05
N GLY A 109 4.60 -19.22 13.17
CA GLY A 109 4.90 -20.34 14.06
C GLY A 109 6.10 -20.11 15.01
N GLY A 110 6.73 -18.94 14.94
CA GLY A 110 7.84 -18.58 15.81
C GLY A 110 9.16 -19.22 15.39
N GLY A 111 10.20 -19.07 16.23
CA GLY A 111 11.57 -19.50 15.90
C GLY A 111 11.76 -21.02 15.75
N HIS A 112 10.97 -21.83 16.46
CA HIS A 112 11.11 -23.29 16.47
C HIS A 112 10.03 -24.04 15.68
N ASP A 113 9.04 -23.35 15.11
CA ASP A 113 8.04 -23.92 14.20
C ASP A 113 7.86 -23.01 12.98
N LEU A 114 8.97 -22.73 12.29
CA LEU A 114 9.01 -21.81 11.16
C LEU A 114 8.13 -22.28 10.01
N ARG A 115 7.12 -21.46 9.67
CA ARG A 115 6.20 -21.67 8.55
C ARG A 115 6.37 -20.59 7.49
N LYS A 116 5.93 -20.89 6.26
CA LYS A 116 5.93 -19.91 5.16
C LYS A 116 4.91 -18.79 5.46
N PRO A 117 5.19 -17.54 5.04
CA PRO A 117 4.22 -16.45 5.16
C PRO A 117 2.94 -16.76 4.38
N VAL A 118 1.80 -16.42 4.97
CA VAL A 118 0.49 -16.40 4.32
C VAL A 118 0.04 -14.96 4.06
N THR A 119 -0.95 -14.77 3.19
CA THR A 119 -1.46 -13.45 2.79
C THR A 119 -1.79 -12.56 4.00
N GLU A 120 -2.44 -13.11 5.02
CA GLU A 120 -2.86 -12.39 6.21
C GLU A 120 -1.68 -11.82 7.00
N ARG A 121 -0.52 -12.49 6.96
CA ARG A 121 0.70 -11.98 7.55
C ARG A 121 1.25 -10.76 6.82
N CYS A 122 1.14 -10.72 5.50
CA CYS A 122 1.47 -9.51 4.73
C CYS A 122 0.49 -8.37 5.09
N LEU A 123 -0.80 -8.69 5.21
CA LEU A 123 -1.87 -7.74 5.50
C LEU A 123 -1.88 -7.22 6.95
N SER A 124 -1.06 -7.75 7.86
CA SER A 124 -0.92 -7.14 9.20
C SER A 124 -0.21 -5.78 9.14
N CYS A 125 0.66 -5.58 8.14
CA CYS A 125 1.39 -4.34 7.90
C CYS A 125 0.91 -3.62 6.62
N HIS A 126 0.61 -4.36 5.56
CA HIS A 126 0.07 -3.84 4.30
C HIS A 126 -1.45 -3.62 4.39
N LYS A 127 -1.86 -2.72 5.29
CA LYS A 127 -3.26 -2.40 5.58
C LYS A 127 -3.58 -0.91 5.54
N GLY A 128 -4.85 -0.58 5.71
CA GLY A 128 -5.29 0.82 5.70
C GLY A 128 -5.13 1.42 4.30
N TYR A 129 -4.62 2.65 4.25
CA TYR A 129 -4.30 3.31 2.98
C TYR A 129 -2.93 2.92 2.41
N TYR A 130 -2.18 2.03 3.06
CA TYR A 130 -1.07 1.37 2.38
C TYR A 130 -1.61 0.33 1.39
N VAL A 131 -0.88 0.11 0.30
CA VAL A 131 -1.31 -0.81 -0.77
C VAL A 131 -1.23 -2.25 -0.26
N GLY A 132 -2.28 -3.06 -0.50
CA GLY A 132 -2.32 -4.48 -0.19
C GLY A 132 -3.65 -4.95 0.40
N TRP A 133 -4.30 -4.16 1.27
CA TRP A 133 -5.57 -4.55 1.89
C TRP A 133 -6.73 -4.63 0.90
N ASP A 134 -6.66 -3.79 -0.12
CA ASP A 134 -7.54 -3.74 -1.27
C ASP A 134 -7.54 -5.06 -2.07
N TYR A 135 -6.41 -5.80 -2.07
CA TYR A 135 -6.32 -7.14 -2.67
C TYR A 135 -7.36 -8.11 -2.12
N ALA A 136 -7.58 -8.06 -0.79
CA ALA A 136 -8.57 -8.86 -0.08
C ALA A 136 -9.96 -8.20 -0.02
N GLY A 137 -10.18 -7.09 -0.75
CA GLY A 137 -11.46 -6.38 -0.74
C GLY A 137 -11.73 -5.57 0.53
N ARG A 138 -10.68 -5.06 1.19
CA ARG A 138 -10.79 -4.35 2.46
C ARG A 138 -10.42 -2.89 2.28
N ALA A 139 -11.42 -2.01 2.27
CA ALA A 139 -11.21 -0.57 2.25
C ALA A 139 -11.18 0.01 3.68
N PRO A 140 -10.32 0.99 3.97
CA PRO A 140 -10.31 1.64 5.27
C PRO A 140 -11.61 2.41 5.53
N ARG A 141 -12.06 2.39 6.77
CA ARG A 141 -13.18 3.22 7.26
C ARG A 141 -12.68 4.56 7.76
N GLU A 142 -13.56 5.56 7.82
CA GLU A 142 -13.34 6.86 8.44
C GLU A 142 -12.79 6.78 9.87
N ASP A 143 -11.93 7.72 10.26
CA ASP A 143 -11.25 7.68 11.58
C ASP A 143 -12.22 7.89 12.74
N SER A 144 -13.36 8.52 12.51
CA SER A 144 -14.38 8.70 13.56
C SER A 144 -14.85 7.36 14.12
N LEU A 145 -14.89 7.27 15.45
CA LEU A 145 -15.31 6.08 16.19
C LEU A 145 -16.73 5.66 15.85
N ARG A 146 -17.61 6.60 15.44
CA ARG A 146 -18.94 6.29 14.91
C ARG A 146 -18.89 5.24 13.81
N TYR A 147 -17.86 5.27 12.96
CA TYR A 147 -17.74 4.37 11.80
C TYR A 147 -16.95 3.10 12.10
N GLN A 148 -16.32 2.97 13.27
CA GLN A 148 -15.53 1.81 13.66
C GLN A 148 -16.41 0.62 14.08
N ARG A 149 -17.13 0.05 13.11
CA ARG A 149 -18.10 -1.04 13.31
C ARG A 149 -18.15 -2.00 12.12
N GLY A 150 -18.65 -3.21 12.36
CA GLY A 150 -18.82 -4.24 11.33
C GLY A 150 -17.66 -5.23 11.26
N ARG A 151 -17.32 -5.71 10.05
CA ARG A 151 -16.21 -6.66 9.88
C ARG A 151 -14.87 -5.98 10.21
N SER A 152 -14.00 -6.72 10.89
CA SER A 152 -12.65 -6.29 11.23
C SER A 152 -11.62 -7.36 10.88
N ALA A 153 -10.36 -6.93 10.71
CA ALA A 153 -9.21 -7.79 10.50
C ALA A 153 -7.98 -7.13 11.13
N GLY A 154 -7.20 -7.87 11.93
CA GLY A 154 -6.00 -7.33 12.56
C GLY A 154 -6.26 -6.11 13.45
N GLY A 155 -7.41 -6.08 14.14
CA GLY A 155 -7.85 -5.00 15.02
C GLY A 155 -8.53 -3.81 14.32
N ASP A 156 -8.60 -3.79 12.99
CA ASP A 156 -9.15 -2.67 12.23
C ASP A 156 -10.47 -3.01 11.54
N TYR A 157 -11.47 -2.15 11.67
CA TYR A 157 -12.72 -2.24 10.93
C TYR A 157 -12.54 -1.77 9.48
N TYR A 158 -13.21 -2.44 8.54
CA TYR A 158 -13.14 -2.11 7.11
C TYR A 158 -14.51 -2.04 6.45
N LEU A 159 -14.55 -1.37 5.29
CA LEU A 159 -15.61 -1.47 4.30
C LEU A 159 -15.34 -2.71 3.45
N THR A 160 -16.33 -3.60 3.35
CA THR A 160 -16.23 -4.76 2.45
C THR A 160 -16.43 -4.27 1.02
N MET A 161 -15.39 -4.40 0.23
CA MET A 161 -15.35 -4.03 -1.17
C MET A 161 -15.16 -5.27 -2.03
N ARG A 162 -15.27 -5.09 -3.34
CA ARG A 162 -15.01 -6.15 -4.31
C ARG A 162 -13.49 -6.47 -4.31
N PRO A 163 -13.04 -7.69 -3.95
CA PRO A 163 -11.62 -8.03 -3.89
C PRO A 163 -10.95 -8.07 -5.26
N ASP A 164 -9.67 -8.37 -5.33
CA ASP A 164 -9.00 -8.71 -6.59
C ASP A 164 -9.48 -10.07 -7.12
N ILE A 165 -9.59 -10.24 -8.44
CA ILE A 165 -9.91 -11.55 -9.02
C ILE A 165 -8.82 -12.60 -8.76
N HIS A 166 -7.54 -12.21 -8.68
CA HIS A 166 -6.45 -13.13 -8.37
C HIS A 166 -6.56 -13.63 -6.94
N PHE A 167 -6.95 -12.77 -5.99
CA PHE A 167 -7.22 -13.16 -4.61
C PHE A 167 -8.39 -14.16 -4.54
N GLU A 168 -9.49 -13.90 -5.24
CA GLU A 168 -10.63 -14.83 -5.32
C GLU A 168 -10.27 -16.19 -5.93
N LYS A 169 -9.24 -16.22 -6.78
CA LYS A 169 -8.72 -17.45 -7.38
C LYS A 169 -7.61 -18.11 -6.55
N GLY A 170 -7.36 -17.61 -5.34
CA GLY A 170 -6.44 -18.22 -4.38
C GLY A 170 -4.97 -17.84 -4.56
N LEU A 171 -4.64 -16.85 -5.41
CA LEU A 171 -3.27 -16.35 -5.50
C LEU A 171 -2.92 -15.53 -4.26
N SER A 172 -1.74 -15.78 -3.73
CA SER A 172 -1.15 -15.07 -2.60
C SER A 172 -0.31 -13.87 -3.06
N CYS A 173 0.07 -13.00 -2.12
CA CYS A 173 0.98 -11.90 -2.41
C CYS A 173 2.32 -12.39 -3.02
N GLY A 174 2.81 -13.55 -2.56
CA GLY A 174 4.10 -14.11 -2.95
C GLY A 174 4.17 -14.59 -4.41
N ASP A 175 3.02 -14.84 -5.04
CA ASP A 175 2.95 -15.27 -6.45
C ASP A 175 3.39 -14.16 -7.41
N CYS A 176 3.22 -12.89 -7.00
CA CYS A 176 3.72 -11.71 -7.68
C CYS A 176 4.96 -11.14 -6.96
N HIS A 177 4.95 -11.05 -5.62
CA HIS A 177 6.00 -10.46 -4.79
C HIS A 177 6.87 -11.53 -4.11
N SER A 178 7.65 -12.28 -4.89
CA SER A 178 8.54 -13.30 -4.32
C SER A 178 9.55 -12.72 -3.31
N MET A 179 9.94 -13.51 -2.31
CA MET A 179 10.99 -13.11 -1.36
C MET A 179 12.30 -12.71 -2.05
N GLN A 180 12.61 -13.35 -3.18
CA GLN A 180 13.80 -13.02 -3.96
C GLN A 180 13.70 -11.65 -4.62
N SER A 181 12.54 -11.27 -5.18
CA SER A 181 12.34 -9.91 -5.68
C SER A 181 12.45 -8.88 -4.57
N LEU A 182 11.89 -9.15 -3.39
CA LEU A 182 11.95 -8.23 -2.26
C LEU A 182 13.39 -8.01 -1.77
N ALA A 183 14.17 -9.09 -1.63
CA ALA A 183 15.55 -9.01 -1.15
C ALA A 183 16.48 -8.22 -2.08
N ILE A 184 16.22 -8.22 -3.39
CA ILE A 184 16.98 -7.43 -4.37
C ILE A 184 16.35 -6.05 -4.66
N GLY A 185 15.31 -5.66 -3.92
CA GLY A 185 14.66 -4.35 -4.08
C GLY A 185 13.76 -4.22 -5.32
N LYS A 186 13.39 -5.32 -5.97
CA LYS A 186 12.40 -5.30 -7.06
C LYS A 186 10.99 -5.19 -6.46
N ARG A 187 10.16 -4.33 -7.07
CA ARG A 187 8.75 -4.15 -6.67
C ARG A 187 7.90 -5.40 -6.89
N SER A 188 8.19 -6.19 -7.91
CA SER A 188 7.49 -7.44 -8.22
C SER A 188 8.44 -8.41 -8.94
N ALA A 189 8.22 -9.70 -8.79
CA ALA A 189 8.85 -10.76 -9.57
C ALA A 189 8.15 -10.98 -10.92
N LYS A 190 6.84 -10.69 -10.99
CA LYS A 190 6.03 -10.86 -12.19
C LYS A 190 5.19 -9.62 -12.48
N GLY A 191 5.09 -9.26 -13.75
CA GLY A 191 4.13 -8.31 -14.30
C GLY A 191 2.91 -9.01 -14.90
N CYS A 192 1.96 -8.22 -15.40
CA CYS A 192 0.71 -8.74 -15.97
C CYS A 192 0.98 -9.67 -17.16
N LEU A 193 1.90 -9.29 -18.05
CA LEU A 193 2.19 -10.00 -19.30
C LEU A 193 2.98 -11.31 -19.11
N ASP A 194 3.55 -11.55 -17.92
CA ASP A 194 4.22 -12.83 -17.62
C ASP A 194 3.21 -13.98 -17.49
N CYS A 195 1.94 -13.66 -17.20
CA CYS A 195 0.86 -14.64 -17.04
C CYS A 195 -0.28 -14.43 -18.05
N HIS A 196 -0.50 -13.21 -18.54
CA HIS A 196 -1.64 -12.85 -19.38
C HIS A 196 -1.21 -12.54 -20.81
N LYS A 197 -1.79 -13.27 -21.77
CA LYS A 197 -1.71 -12.93 -23.18
C LYS A 197 -2.82 -11.95 -23.53
N VAL A 198 -2.45 -10.80 -24.09
CA VAL A 198 -3.42 -9.79 -24.53
C VAL A 198 -4.18 -10.33 -25.75
N SER A 199 -5.50 -10.37 -25.65
CA SER A 199 -6.37 -10.75 -26.77
C SER A 199 -6.90 -9.52 -27.49
N ALA A 200 -7.09 -9.61 -28.80
CA ALA A 200 -7.68 -8.54 -29.62
C ALA A 200 -9.22 -8.47 -29.53
N GLY A 201 -9.85 -9.29 -28.68
CA GLY A 201 -11.31 -9.36 -28.53
C GLY A 201 -11.91 -8.05 -27.98
N PRO A 202 -11.39 -7.50 -26.87
CA PRO A 202 -11.78 -6.17 -26.39
C PRO A 202 -11.34 -5.06 -27.36
N VAL A 203 -12.22 -4.10 -27.63
CA VAL A 203 -11.93 -2.95 -28.51
C VAL A 203 -10.71 -2.19 -28.00
N GLU A 204 -10.60 -2.04 -26.69
CA GLU A 204 -9.54 -1.29 -26.02
C GLU A 204 -8.16 -1.87 -26.29
N HIS A 205 -8.04 -3.19 -26.45
CA HIS A 205 -6.75 -3.85 -26.73
C HIS A 205 -6.31 -3.68 -28.19
N ARG A 206 -7.22 -3.36 -29.10
CA ARG A 206 -6.87 -3.07 -30.51
C ARG A 206 -6.31 -1.66 -30.68
N ILE A 207 -6.46 -0.80 -29.68
CA ILE A 207 -5.94 0.56 -29.69
C ILE A 207 -4.49 0.52 -29.20
N LYS A 208 -3.54 0.62 -30.14
CA LYS A 208 -2.10 0.56 -29.86
C LYS A 208 -1.66 1.48 -28.72
N ALA A 209 -2.21 2.70 -28.67
CA ALA A 209 -1.88 3.66 -27.61
C ALA A 209 -2.28 3.16 -26.20
N HIS A 210 -3.35 2.36 -26.06
CA HIS A 210 -3.72 1.78 -24.78
C HIS A 210 -2.67 0.77 -24.30
N LEU A 211 -2.17 -0.07 -25.20
CA LEU A 211 -1.16 -1.06 -24.84
C LEU A 211 0.23 -0.45 -24.60
N GLU A 212 0.56 0.63 -25.31
CA GLU A 212 1.90 1.22 -25.27
C GLU A 212 2.06 2.37 -24.27
N LYS A 213 0.96 3.01 -23.84
CA LYS A 213 1.02 4.22 -23.02
C LYS A 213 0.28 4.11 -21.70
N LEU A 214 -0.50 3.05 -21.46
CA LEU A 214 -1.18 2.83 -20.19
C LEU A 214 -0.59 1.62 -19.48
N GLU A 215 -0.52 1.72 -18.15
CA GLU A 215 -0.38 0.53 -17.32
C GLU A 215 -1.66 -0.30 -17.43
N CYS A 216 -1.56 -1.64 -17.50
CA CYS A 216 -2.74 -2.51 -17.61
C CYS A 216 -3.74 -2.25 -16.47
N TYR A 217 -3.22 -2.02 -15.27
CA TYR A 217 -4.00 -1.73 -14.07
C TYR A 217 -4.64 -0.33 -14.05
N ALA A 218 -4.33 0.55 -15.01
CA ALA A 218 -5.08 1.81 -15.17
C ALA A 218 -6.53 1.58 -15.63
N CYS A 219 -6.76 0.48 -16.37
CA CYS A 219 -8.05 0.09 -16.90
C CYS A 219 -8.70 -1.04 -16.06
N HIS A 220 -7.87 -1.94 -15.54
CA HIS A 220 -8.32 -3.16 -14.86
C HIS A 220 -8.54 -3.03 -13.35
N SER A 221 -8.10 -1.95 -12.70
CA SER A 221 -8.38 -1.73 -11.27
C SER A 221 -9.81 -1.25 -11.09
N ALA A 222 -10.61 -1.98 -10.30
CA ALA A 222 -12.02 -1.66 -10.09
C ALA A 222 -12.24 -0.46 -9.15
N TRP A 223 -11.37 -0.28 -8.17
CA TRP A 223 -11.45 0.81 -7.20
C TRP A 223 -10.11 0.97 -6.47
N ALA A 224 -9.92 2.06 -5.74
CA ALA A 224 -8.79 2.17 -4.84
C ALA A 224 -9.07 2.99 -3.58
N PRO A 225 -8.39 2.68 -2.46
CA PRO A 225 -8.47 3.50 -1.27
C PRO A 225 -7.69 4.80 -1.46
N GLN A 226 -8.43 5.91 -1.33
CA GLN A 226 -7.96 7.27 -1.48
C GLN A 226 -8.31 8.09 -0.23
N GLU A 227 -7.32 8.80 0.31
CA GLU A 227 -7.47 9.71 1.47
C GLU A 227 -7.04 11.11 1.04
N TYR A 228 -7.97 12.06 1.06
CA TYR A 228 -7.76 13.44 0.67
C TYR A 228 -7.69 14.33 1.90
N GLY A 229 -6.60 15.11 2.03
CA GLY A 229 -6.38 16.02 3.15
C GLY A 229 -6.24 15.29 4.49
N THR A 230 -5.06 14.75 4.77
CA THR A 230 -4.74 14.13 6.05
C THR A 230 -4.41 15.20 7.09
N PHE A 231 -5.17 15.23 8.19
CA PHE A 231 -4.93 16.13 9.31
C PHE A 231 -4.15 15.43 10.41
N TYR A 232 -3.08 16.06 10.88
CA TYR A 232 -2.45 15.76 12.16
C TYR A 232 -2.71 16.92 13.12
N LEU A 233 -3.55 16.64 14.11
CA LEU A 233 -3.90 17.58 15.16
C LEU A 233 -3.02 17.29 16.37
N ARG A 234 -2.22 18.25 16.78
CA ARG A 234 -1.37 18.15 17.97
C ARG A 234 -2.01 18.89 19.12
N PHE A 235 -2.20 18.23 20.27
CA PHE A 235 -2.75 18.80 21.49
C PHE A 235 -1.68 18.80 22.58
N THR A 236 -1.42 19.97 23.16
CA THR A 236 -0.50 20.11 24.29
C THR A 236 -1.16 20.91 25.39
N GLU A 237 -1.20 20.39 26.63
CA GLU A 237 -1.91 21.07 27.73
C GLU A 237 -3.36 21.42 27.34
N SER A 238 -4.05 20.49 26.66
CA SER A 238 -5.39 20.72 26.12
C SER A 238 -6.34 19.56 26.39
N LEU A 239 -7.52 19.90 26.93
CA LEU A 239 -8.59 18.97 27.27
C LEU A 239 -9.52 18.70 26.08
N SER A 240 -9.65 19.65 25.14
CA SER A 240 -10.50 19.47 23.93
C SER A 240 -10.10 18.30 23.05
N ARG A 241 -8.89 17.75 23.24
CA ARG A 241 -8.47 16.51 22.58
C ARG A 241 -9.52 15.41 22.73
N ASP A 242 -10.12 15.30 23.91
CA ASP A 242 -11.03 14.20 24.24
C ASP A 242 -12.44 14.44 23.65
N ASP A 243 -12.74 15.65 23.19
CA ASP A 243 -13.97 15.97 22.45
C ASP A 243 -13.95 15.40 21.02
N PHE A 244 -12.76 15.07 20.50
CA PHE A 244 -12.63 14.48 19.17
C PHE A 244 -12.87 12.98 19.23
N TRP A 245 -14.05 12.57 18.76
CA TRP A 245 -14.47 11.17 18.71
C TRP A 245 -13.81 10.39 17.55
N LEU A 246 -12.48 10.27 17.61
CA LEU A 246 -11.61 9.68 16.59
C LEU A 246 -10.86 8.46 17.15
N LYS A 247 -10.56 7.51 16.26
CA LYS A 247 -9.75 6.35 16.58
C LYS A 247 -8.35 6.76 17.06
N GLY A 248 -7.91 6.17 18.17
CA GLY A 248 -6.66 6.55 18.84
C GLY A 248 -6.83 7.69 19.85
N GLY A 249 -8.04 8.25 19.99
CA GLY A 249 -8.40 9.18 21.06
C GLY A 249 -8.17 8.60 22.46
N ASP A 250 -8.36 7.30 22.66
CA ASP A 250 -8.22 6.68 23.99
C ASP A 250 -6.76 6.36 24.38
N THR A 251 -5.82 6.43 23.44
CA THR A 251 -4.39 6.18 23.70
C THR A 251 -3.64 7.48 23.97
N PRO A 252 -2.80 7.61 25.02
CA PRO A 252 -2.06 8.84 25.37
C PRO A 252 -1.06 9.26 24.28
N SER A 253 -1.59 9.89 23.23
CA SER A 253 -0.84 10.49 22.15
C SER A 253 -1.23 11.95 22.11
N GLU A 254 -0.23 12.84 22.08
CA GLU A 254 -0.45 14.26 21.79
C GLU A 254 -0.99 14.50 20.38
N TYR A 255 -1.04 13.47 19.53
CA TYR A 255 -1.56 13.52 18.17
C TYR A 255 -2.87 12.78 18.00
N LEU A 256 -3.80 13.41 17.28
CA LEU A 256 -4.93 12.76 16.62
C LEU A 256 -4.79 12.88 15.10
N LYS A 257 -5.28 11.87 14.39
CA LYS A 257 -5.33 11.84 12.93
C LYS A 257 -6.79 11.89 12.47
N SER A 258 -7.05 12.70 11.45
CA SER A 258 -8.30 12.68 10.70
C SER A 258 -8.03 12.86 9.19
N ALA A 259 -9.07 12.78 8.38
CA ALA A 259 -9.02 13.08 6.96
C ALA A 259 -10.21 13.99 6.57
N TYR A 260 -10.02 14.84 5.56
CA TYR A 260 -11.11 15.66 5.02
C TYR A 260 -12.11 14.78 4.25
N LEU A 261 -11.60 13.87 3.42
CA LEU A 261 -12.42 12.99 2.60
C LEU A 261 -11.73 11.66 2.33
N ARG A 262 -12.47 10.56 2.43
CA ARG A 262 -12.04 9.25 1.94
C ARG A 262 -12.93 8.79 0.80
N LYS A 263 -12.32 8.26 -0.26
CA LYS A 263 -13.02 7.68 -1.42
C LYS A 263 -12.52 6.27 -1.70
N GLN A 264 -13.42 5.43 -2.19
CA GLN A 264 -13.19 4.03 -2.53
C GLN A 264 -13.66 3.72 -3.96
N ASP A 265 -13.59 4.72 -4.84
CA ASP A 265 -13.99 4.64 -6.24
C ASP A 265 -12.75 4.58 -7.15
N GLU A 266 -12.93 4.87 -8.43
CA GLU A 266 -11.85 4.90 -9.38
C GLU A 266 -10.81 5.98 -9.00
N PRO A 267 -9.51 5.66 -8.88
CA PRO A 267 -8.47 6.63 -8.50
C PRO A 267 -8.00 7.48 -9.68
N PRO A 268 -7.82 8.81 -9.55
CA PRO A 268 -7.38 9.66 -10.66
C PRO A 268 -6.16 9.13 -11.44
N LEU A 269 -5.96 9.61 -12.65
CA LEU A 269 -4.90 9.17 -13.55
C LEU A 269 -3.82 10.25 -13.72
N GLY A 270 -2.57 9.81 -13.75
CA GLY A 270 -1.40 10.62 -14.04
C GLY A 270 -0.34 9.80 -14.77
N LEU A 271 0.90 10.28 -14.77
CA LEU A 271 2.05 9.56 -15.30
C LEU A 271 2.89 9.01 -14.16
N ASN A 272 3.35 7.77 -14.28
CA ASN A 272 4.36 7.22 -13.39
C ASN A 272 5.78 7.56 -13.87
N SER A 273 6.80 7.10 -13.14
CA SER A 273 8.21 7.34 -13.45
C SER A 273 8.68 6.76 -14.78
N ARG A 274 7.89 5.89 -15.43
CA ARG A 274 8.15 5.37 -16.79
C ARG A 274 7.44 6.18 -17.88
N GLY A 275 6.72 7.24 -17.52
CA GLY A 275 5.92 8.02 -18.47
C GLY A 275 4.63 7.32 -18.93
N MET A 276 4.22 6.25 -18.25
CA MET A 276 3.00 5.50 -18.52
C MET A 276 1.83 6.08 -17.73
N VAL A 277 0.64 6.12 -18.35
CA VAL A 277 -0.60 6.50 -17.68
C VAL A 277 -0.94 5.46 -16.63
N SER A 278 -1.06 5.90 -15.38
CA SER A 278 -1.21 5.06 -14.20
C SER A 278 -2.19 5.71 -13.23
N PRO A 279 -2.93 4.91 -12.43
CA PRO A 279 -3.58 5.39 -11.22
C PRO A 279 -2.60 6.18 -10.36
N ILE A 280 -3.04 7.36 -9.95
CA ILE A 280 -2.43 8.18 -8.93
C ILE A 280 -3.42 8.34 -7.78
N ARG A 281 -2.91 8.48 -6.58
CA ARG A 281 -3.70 8.85 -5.41
C ARG A 281 -2.95 9.89 -4.58
N PRO A 282 -3.64 10.63 -3.72
CA PRO A 282 -2.95 11.35 -2.66
C PRO A 282 -2.11 10.35 -1.86
N GLN A 283 -0.82 10.62 -1.72
CA GLN A 283 0.03 9.86 -0.80
C GLN A 283 0.03 10.57 0.55
N PHE A 284 0.28 11.88 0.53
CA PHE A 284 0.15 12.77 1.67
C PHE A 284 -0.19 14.19 1.20
N ILE A 285 -1.46 14.54 1.28
CA ILE A 285 -1.87 15.95 1.34
C ILE A 285 -1.98 16.27 2.82
N ALA A 286 -0.88 16.73 3.39
CA ALA A 286 -0.63 16.80 4.82
C ALA A 286 -0.99 18.18 5.38
N TYR A 287 -1.90 18.20 6.35
CA TYR A 287 -2.28 19.37 7.13
C TYR A 287 -1.88 19.18 8.60
N TYR A 288 -1.55 20.29 9.24
CA TYR A 288 -1.17 20.32 10.65
C TYR A 288 -1.84 21.47 11.36
N THR A 289 -2.36 21.17 12.55
CA THR A 289 -2.88 22.16 13.50
C THR A 289 -2.30 21.85 14.87
N HIS A 290 -1.79 22.86 15.56
CA HIS A 290 -1.34 22.75 16.95
C HIS A 290 -2.33 23.48 17.85
N ILE A 291 -2.94 22.76 18.78
CA ILE A 291 -3.83 23.28 19.81
C ILE A 291 -3.10 23.19 21.14
N ARG A 292 -2.94 24.34 21.80
CA ARG A 292 -2.32 24.45 23.11
C ARG A 292 -3.18 25.29 24.02
N ARG A 293 -3.54 24.76 25.19
CA ARG A 293 -4.40 25.46 26.17
C ARG A 293 -5.69 26.00 25.52
N GLU A 294 -6.33 25.15 24.71
CA GLU A 294 -7.58 25.42 24.00
C GLU A 294 -7.50 26.49 22.91
N GLN A 295 -6.28 26.84 22.47
CA GLN A 295 -6.06 27.83 21.42
C GLN A 295 -5.17 27.28 20.31
N VAL A 296 -5.44 27.68 19.07
CA VAL A 296 -4.57 27.37 17.94
C VAL A 296 -3.27 28.15 18.06
N VAL A 297 -2.14 27.45 17.95
CA VAL A 297 -0.80 28.03 17.91
C VAL A 297 -0.32 28.10 16.46
N GLY A 298 -0.07 29.31 15.97
CA GLY A 298 0.30 29.56 14.59
C GLY A 298 -0.93 29.54 13.67
N ASN A 299 -0.84 28.83 12.55
CA ASN A 299 -1.92 28.75 11.58
C ASN A 299 -2.65 27.40 11.72
N GLU A 300 -3.98 27.46 11.80
CA GLU A 300 -4.84 26.29 11.62
C GLU A 300 -4.68 25.75 10.20
N ASN A 301 -4.83 24.42 10.04
CA ASN A 301 -4.80 23.75 8.74
C ASN A 301 -3.58 24.13 7.90
N ARG A 302 -2.41 24.20 8.53
CA ARG A 302 -1.16 24.50 7.84
C ARG A 302 -0.83 23.38 6.87
N LEU A 303 -0.81 23.68 5.58
CA LEU A 303 -0.38 22.74 4.55
C LEU A 303 1.14 22.48 4.67
N LEU A 304 1.51 21.23 4.92
CA LEU A 304 2.90 20.78 5.04
C LEU A 304 3.42 20.09 3.78
N ALA A 305 2.53 19.41 3.06
CA ALA A 305 2.82 18.75 1.80
C ALA A 305 1.53 18.54 0.98
N ALA A 306 1.65 18.55 -0.34
CA ALA A 306 0.57 18.18 -1.26
C ALA A 306 1.11 17.20 -2.30
N GLU A 307 1.43 15.98 -1.84
CA GLU A 307 2.09 14.96 -2.64
C GLU A 307 1.13 13.82 -3.01
N TRP A 308 1.09 13.53 -4.30
CA TRP A 308 0.43 12.40 -4.93
C TRP A 308 1.46 11.33 -5.28
N LYS A 309 0.99 10.11 -5.55
CA LYS A 309 1.85 9.01 -5.99
C LYS A 309 1.14 8.17 -7.03
N ALA A 310 1.85 7.85 -8.12
CA ALA A 310 1.47 6.79 -9.03
C ALA A 310 1.65 5.42 -8.35
N PHE A 311 0.61 4.61 -8.39
CA PHE A 311 0.55 3.33 -7.69
C PHE A 311 -0.28 2.30 -8.47
N PHE A 312 -0.22 1.06 -8.00
CA PHE A 312 -1.01 -0.05 -8.51
C PHE A 312 -2.06 -0.43 -7.45
N PRO A 313 -3.35 -0.10 -7.65
CA PRO A 313 -4.43 -0.65 -6.85
C PRO A 313 -4.57 -2.15 -7.08
N HIS A 314 -4.59 -2.95 -6.03
CA HIS A 314 -4.69 -4.40 -6.11
C HIS A 314 -6.16 -4.82 -6.18
N THR A 315 -6.90 -4.32 -7.17
CA THR A 315 -8.33 -4.56 -7.32
C THR A 315 -8.67 -5.00 -8.74
N ILE A 316 -7.78 -5.79 -9.34
CA ILE A 316 -7.87 -6.22 -10.73
C ILE A 316 -9.14 -7.01 -10.99
N ARG A 317 -9.83 -6.64 -12.07
CA ARG A 317 -11.02 -7.32 -12.57
C ARG A 317 -10.95 -7.54 -14.08
N ARG A 318 -11.75 -8.51 -14.55
CA ARG A 318 -11.94 -8.80 -15.98
C ARG A 318 -12.69 -7.66 -16.68
N GLY A 319 -13.73 -7.14 -16.03
CA GLY A 319 -14.44 -5.96 -16.48
C GLY A 319 -13.61 -4.71 -16.25
N THR A 320 -13.71 -3.77 -17.17
CA THR A 320 -12.94 -2.52 -17.18
C THR A 320 -13.86 -1.32 -17.18
N LEU A 321 -13.28 -0.15 -16.89
CA LEU A 321 -13.94 1.15 -16.98
C LEU A 321 -14.43 1.42 -18.41
N LEU A 322 -15.54 2.15 -18.51
CA LEU A 322 -16.08 2.59 -19.79
C LEU A 322 -15.21 3.72 -20.37
N CYS A 323 -15.31 3.96 -21.68
CA CYS A 323 -14.45 4.93 -22.37
C CYS A 323 -14.60 6.35 -21.80
N ASP A 324 -15.82 6.75 -21.46
CA ASP A 324 -16.18 8.03 -20.84
C ASP A 324 -15.52 8.24 -19.47
N SER A 325 -15.26 7.18 -18.70
CA SER A 325 -14.54 7.26 -17.42
C SER A 325 -13.13 7.86 -17.55
N CYS A 326 -12.57 7.91 -18.76
CA CYS A 326 -11.30 8.58 -19.05
C CYS A 326 -11.43 9.66 -20.13
N HIS A 327 -12.24 9.43 -21.17
CA HIS A 327 -12.37 10.33 -22.31
C HIS A 327 -13.44 11.43 -22.13
N ASP A 328 -14.18 11.42 -21.01
CA ASP A 328 -15.19 12.44 -20.68
C ASP A 328 -15.20 12.78 -19.18
N ALA A 329 -14.04 12.70 -18.54
CA ALA A 329 -13.91 12.90 -17.10
C ALA A 329 -12.70 13.78 -16.75
N ALA A 330 -12.84 15.11 -16.82
CA ALA A 330 -11.74 16.04 -16.53
C ALA A 330 -11.20 15.92 -15.10
N SER A 331 -12.07 15.64 -14.13
CA SER A 331 -11.71 15.35 -12.75
C SER A 331 -10.82 14.10 -12.63
N ARG A 332 -10.92 13.13 -13.56
CA ARG A 332 -10.02 11.97 -13.66
C ARG A 332 -8.56 12.37 -13.78
N PHE A 333 -8.28 13.56 -14.30
CA PHE A 333 -6.93 14.10 -14.46
C PHE A 333 -6.70 15.35 -13.60
N LEU A 334 -7.49 15.58 -12.55
CA LEU A 334 -7.38 16.76 -11.68
C LEU A 334 -7.48 18.07 -12.48
N LEU A 335 -8.46 18.13 -13.40
CA LEU A 335 -8.84 19.33 -14.13
C LEU A 335 -10.32 19.64 -13.90
N GLU A 336 -10.77 19.51 -12.66
CA GLU A 336 -12.13 19.85 -12.31
C GLU A 336 -12.35 21.37 -12.42
N SER A 337 -13.39 21.77 -13.13
CA SER A 337 -13.74 23.17 -13.28
C SER A 337 -14.28 23.75 -11.97
N ARG A 338 -14.11 25.05 -11.74
CA ARG A 338 -14.57 25.70 -10.50
C ARG A 338 -16.07 25.50 -10.25
N ASN A 339 -16.89 25.51 -11.30
CA ASN A 339 -18.34 25.34 -11.19
C ASN A 339 -18.78 23.90 -10.87
N ALA A 340 -17.90 22.91 -11.11
CA ALA A 340 -18.16 21.51 -10.78
C ALA A 340 -17.70 21.15 -9.35
N ARG A 341 -17.00 22.04 -8.65
CA ARG A 341 -16.45 21.78 -7.31
C ARG A 341 -17.57 21.66 -6.28
N ILE A 342 -17.62 20.51 -5.62
CA ILE A 342 -18.45 20.27 -4.44
C ILE A 342 -17.72 20.74 -3.18
N TYR A 343 -16.41 20.47 -3.10
CA TYR A 343 -15.58 20.81 -1.93
C TYR A 343 -14.85 22.14 -2.15
N ARG A 344 -15.03 23.07 -1.21
CA ARG A 344 -14.51 24.44 -1.30
C ARG A 344 -13.43 24.67 -0.25
N LEU A 345 -12.31 23.99 -0.44
CA LEU A 345 -11.21 23.91 0.52
C LEU A 345 -10.72 25.30 1.00
N ALA A 346 -10.60 26.28 0.12
CA ALA A 346 -10.18 27.63 0.50
C ALA A 346 -11.20 28.34 1.42
N GLU A 347 -12.50 28.10 1.21
CA GLU A 347 -13.58 28.61 2.09
C GLU A 347 -13.57 27.88 3.44
N ASP A 348 -13.10 26.63 3.48
CA ASP A 348 -12.89 25.83 4.69
C ASP A 348 -11.56 26.15 5.42
N GLY A 349 -10.85 27.22 5.03
CA GLY A 349 -9.59 27.64 5.66
C GLY A 349 -8.38 26.77 5.30
N MET A 350 -8.43 26.02 4.21
CA MET A 350 -7.36 25.13 3.77
C MET A 350 -6.41 25.83 2.78
N GLY A 351 -5.13 25.43 2.80
CA GLY A 351 -4.10 26.00 1.89
C GLY A 351 -4.15 25.54 0.42
N LEU A 352 -5.16 24.77 0.00
CA LEU A 352 -5.34 24.34 -1.39
C LEU A 352 -6.70 24.80 -1.91
N GLU A 353 -6.79 25.10 -3.21
CA GLU A 353 -8.03 25.50 -3.86
C GLU A 353 -9.01 24.35 -4.09
N SER A 354 -8.49 23.17 -4.44
CA SER A 354 -9.24 21.92 -4.63
C SER A 354 -8.26 20.75 -4.65
N PHE A 355 -8.72 19.58 -4.22
CA PHE A 355 -7.94 18.35 -4.42
C PHE A 355 -7.85 17.94 -5.89
N TRP A 356 -8.82 18.34 -6.72
CA TRP A 356 -8.84 18.08 -8.17
C TRP A 356 -8.28 19.25 -8.99
N ASP A 357 -7.37 20.01 -8.39
CA ASP A 357 -6.61 21.09 -9.02
C ASP A 357 -5.12 20.86 -8.79
N ARG A 358 -4.33 20.80 -9.87
CA ARG A 358 -2.92 20.44 -9.80
C ARG A 358 -2.04 21.53 -9.18
N ARG A 359 -2.52 22.77 -9.12
CA ARG A 359 -1.73 23.91 -8.66
C ARG A 359 -1.34 23.73 -7.19
N GLY A 360 -0.05 23.92 -6.90
CA GLY A 360 0.50 23.69 -5.55
C GLY A 360 0.66 22.21 -5.17
N GLN A 361 0.31 21.27 -6.05
CA GLN A 361 0.43 19.83 -5.82
C GLN A 361 1.48 19.21 -6.75
N ARG A 362 1.97 18.00 -6.41
CA ARG A 362 2.91 17.25 -7.28
C ARG A 362 2.73 15.74 -7.15
N VAL A 363 3.16 14.99 -8.17
CA VAL A 363 3.27 13.52 -8.11
C VAL A 363 4.71 13.12 -7.79
N ALA A 364 4.95 12.51 -6.64
CA ALA A 364 6.31 12.25 -6.12
C ALA A 364 7.14 11.30 -6.98
N ASN A 365 6.50 10.36 -7.68
CA ASN A 365 7.15 9.34 -8.51
C ASN A 365 6.66 9.38 -9.97
N GLY A 366 6.41 10.57 -10.48
CA GLY A 366 5.88 10.76 -11.82
C GLY A 366 5.44 12.21 -12.07
N SER A 367 4.34 12.41 -12.77
CA SER A 367 3.79 13.73 -13.03
C SER A 367 2.29 13.69 -13.28
N PHE A 368 1.63 14.85 -13.23
CA PHE A 368 0.28 14.97 -13.77
C PHE A 368 0.30 14.88 -15.30
N LEU A 369 -0.80 14.42 -15.89
CA LEU A 369 -0.90 14.34 -17.34
C LEU A 369 -1.01 15.77 -17.92
N PRO A 370 -0.17 16.18 -18.89
CA PRO A 370 -0.21 17.55 -19.43
C PRO A 370 -1.61 17.95 -19.91
N GLU A 371 -2.06 19.18 -19.63
CA GLU A 371 -3.42 19.63 -19.97
C GLU A 371 -3.75 19.49 -21.45
N GLU A 372 -2.82 19.88 -22.32
CA GLU A 372 -2.97 19.72 -23.76
C GLU A 372 -3.11 18.26 -24.19
N ARG A 373 -2.46 17.33 -23.47
CA ARG A 373 -2.65 15.90 -23.70
C ARG A 373 -4.04 15.45 -23.24
N VAL A 374 -4.55 15.97 -22.13
CA VAL A 374 -5.91 15.67 -21.65
C VAL A 374 -6.96 16.19 -22.63
N LYS A 375 -6.82 17.43 -23.12
CA LYS A 375 -7.71 18.00 -24.15
C LYS A 375 -7.80 17.12 -25.39
N ARG A 376 -6.65 16.66 -25.90
CA ARG A 376 -6.62 15.72 -27.04
C ARG A 376 -7.22 14.36 -26.73
N LEU A 377 -7.06 13.86 -25.51
CA LEU A 377 -7.71 12.61 -25.10
C LEU A 377 -9.23 12.75 -25.03
N MET A 378 -9.73 13.92 -24.67
CA MET A 378 -11.16 14.21 -24.57
C MET A 378 -11.81 14.57 -25.91
N ASP A 379 -11.01 14.69 -26.98
CA ASP A 379 -11.53 14.87 -28.32
C ASP A 379 -12.19 13.56 -28.82
N ARG A 380 -13.51 13.57 -28.91
CA ARG A 380 -14.35 12.41 -29.27
C ARG A 380 -14.65 12.36 -30.77
N GLY A 381 -13.59 12.38 -31.57
CA GLY A 381 -13.67 12.30 -33.02
C GLY A 381 -14.25 10.97 -33.55
N PRO A 382 -14.36 10.80 -34.88
CA PRO A 382 -15.03 9.66 -35.51
C PRO A 382 -14.49 8.28 -35.07
N THR A 383 -13.17 8.16 -34.89
CA THR A 383 -12.53 6.91 -34.44
C THR A 383 -12.99 6.50 -33.04
N PHE A 384 -13.13 7.47 -32.13
CA PHE A 384 -13.66 7.23 -30.78
C PHE A 384 -15.11 6.74 -30.85
N GLN A 385 -15.95 7.43 -31.61
CA GLN A 385 -17.37 7.10 -31.74
C GLN A 385 -17.56 5.68 -32.30
N LYS A 386 -16.81 5.33 -33.34
CA LYS A 386 -16.83 3.98 -33.92
C LYS A 386 -16.47 2.90 -32.88
N GLY A 387 -15.36 3.10 -32.16
CA GLY A 387 -14.92 2.15 -31.14
C GLY A 387 -15.91 2.06 -29.97
N TYR A 388 -16.50 3.19 -29.57
CA TYR A 388 -17.49 3.26 -28.51
C TYR A 388 -18.77 2.48 -28.86
N ILE A 389 -19.30 2.67 -30.08
CA ILE A 389 -20.48 1.94 -30.58
C ILE A 389 -20.17 0.44 -30.65
N GLU A 390 -19.01 0.06 -31.18
CA GLU A 390 -18.60 -1.35 -31.27
C GLU A 390 -18.51 -2.00 -29.88
N ARG A 391 -17.96 -1.28 -28.88
CA ARG A 391 -17.91 -1.74 -27.49
C ARG A 391 -19.32 -2.02 -26.95
N TRP A 392 -20.26 -1.12 -27.19
CA TRP A 392 -21.65 -1.30 -26.77
C TRP A 392 -22.32 -2.49 -27.46
N GLN A 393 -22.10 -2.67 -28.76
CA GLN A 393 -22.63 -3.83 -29.50
C GLN A 393 -22.09 -5.15 -28.92
N LEU A 394 -20.77 -5.22 -28.63
CA LEU A 394 -20.17 -6.40 -28.02
C LEU A 394 -20.72 -6.67 -26.61
N PHE A 395 -21.03 -5.63 -25.85
CA PHE A 395 -21.64 -5.76 -24.53
C PHE A 395 -23.06 -6.32 -24.61
N SER A 396 -23.91 -5.73 -25.46
CA SER A 396 -25.30 -6.16 -25.66
C SER A 396 -25.41 -7.58 -26.21
N ASN A 397 -24.54 -7.95 -27.15
CA ASN A 397 -24.55 -9.29 -27.75
C ASN A 397 -24.10 -10.39 -26.78
N ARG A 398 -23.28 -10.07 -25.75
CA ARG A 398 -22.92 -11.02 -24.69
C ARG A 398 -24.04 -11.21 -23.66
N ALA A 399 -24.85 -10.19 -23.41
CA ALA A 399 -25.97 -10.27 -22.47
C ALA A 399 -27.06 -11.23 -22.97
N GLY A 400 -27.30 -11.30 -24.29
CA GLY A 400 -28.29 -12.21 -24.89
C GLY A 400 -28.01 -13.71 -24.74
N GLY A 401 -26.77 -14.12 -24.40
CA GLY A 401 -26.39 -15.52 -24.17
C GLY A 401 -26.19 -15.89 -22.70
N SER A 402 -26.31 -14.94 -21.76
CA SER A 402 -26.06 -15.13 -20.32
C SER A 402 -27.33 -15.42 -19.52
N SER A 403 -28.49 -15.43 -20.16
CA SER A 403 -29.79 -15.79 -19.57
C SER A 403 -30.14 -17.24 -19.87
N SER A 404 -29.28 -18.16 -19.44
CA SER A 404 -29.66 -19.56 -19.22
C SER A 404 -29.26 -19.92 -17.77
N PRO A 405 -30.17 -20.58 -17.03
CA PRO A 405 -30.12 -20.69 -15.57
C PRO A 405 -28.89 -21.41 -15.02
#